data_AF-A0AAV9VIX2-F1
#
_entry.id   AF-A0AAV9VIX2-F1
#
_cell.length_a   1.000
_cell.length_b   1.000
_cell.length_c   1.000
_cell.angle_alpha   90.00
_cell.angle_beta   90.00
_cell.angle_gamma   90.00
#
_symmetry.space_group_name_H-M   'P 1'
#
loop_
_entity.id
_entity.type
_entity.pdbx_description
1 polymer ?
#
loop_
_entity_poly.entity_id
_entity_poly.type
_entity_poly.pdbx_seq_one_letter_code
_entity_poly.pdbx_strand_id
1 'polypeptide(L)'
;MFWCRIFVVVPAIAQSSVDGATVQVDAIAITNPKPNDITVSMNSTVKAKVPVGGAQLSSQTFEMYLPSAGDSKDMNLVPKFATLEVGQAPVKDVFSINVTGSETPILNQDIFQEFSSQVLKNNVINLGLRANPAPNIGIGPLKFPVKFQKVLQLRGFNMLKGITLTNATVLTTPLEDGTNMVGDGVIPNPSSFVMQVGELTTNITVAGLALGFSVIKDLVLYPGDNKVKIFTHLSDEWSGSPLVSSVVSQSNVNITLTITSVIFNGAHVPWLEKPMSDLSPFYALMNPEPIALEEVSSSVEPTSSTISSTEIPVTRTPAVSSTSASLGTSAMQQTQVLSTSPPTTRTVRPSRSTTVTSSPSAVLPTKFPEPPAFIAQPLPEAVLAILPLPVISTLPIVI
;
A
#
# COMPACT_ATOMS: atom_id res chain seq x y z
N MET A 1 -49.76 -4.68 -23.87
CA MET A 1 -49.17 -3.59 -23.04
C MET A 1 -48.09 -4.08 -22.08
N PHE A 2 -48.30 -5.16 -21.31
CA PHE A 2 -47.38 -5.64 -20.26
C PHE A 2 -45.90 -5.74 -20.67
N TRP A 3 -45.60 -6.36 -21.81
CA TRP A 3 -44.24 -6.54 -22.35
C TRP A 3 -43.41 -5.24 -22.42
N CYS A 4 -44.04 -4.12 -22.78
CA CYS A 4 -43.33 -2.84 -22.96
C CYS A 4 -42.82 -2.26 -21.63
N ARG A 5 -43.46 -2.59 -20.49
CA ARG A 5 -42.98 -2.16 -19.16
C ARG A 5 -41.76 -2.96 -18.70
N ILE A 6 -41.64 -4.23 -19.06
CA ILE A 6 -40.51 -5.09 -18.67
C ILE A 6 -39.19 -4.50 -19.20
N PHE A 7 -39.17 -4.06 -20.46
CA PHE A 7 -38.00 -3.44 -21.10
C PHE A 7 -37.57 -2.09 -20.50
N VAL A 8 -38.40 -1.43 -19.70
CA VAL A 8 -38.03 -0.18 -18.99
C VAL A 8 -37.69 -0.46 -17.53
N VAL A 9 -38.46 -1.34 -16.88
CA VAL A 9 -38.30 -1.66 -15.46
C VAL A 9 -37.07 -2.51 -15.19
N VAL A 10 -36.75 -3.52 -16.02
CA VAL A 10 -35.61 -4.40 -15.77
C VAL A 10 -34.25 -3.68 -15.88
N PRO A 11 -33.98 -2.82 -16.89
CA PRO A 11 -32.74 -2.03 -16.90
C PRO A 11 -32.61 -1.08 -15.72
N ALA A 12 -33.70 -0.40 -15.32
CA ALA A 12 -33.67 0.51 -14.16
C ALA A 12 -33.39 -0.23 -12.85
N ILE A 13 -33.94 -1.44 -12.69
CA ILE A 13 -33.67 -2.32 -11.54
C ILE A 13 -32.23 -2.86 -11.59
N ALA A 14 -31.73 -3.26 -12.76
CA ALA A 14 -30.35 -3.72 -12.94
C ALA A 14 -29.33 -2.62 -12.62
N GLN A 15 -29.58 -1.39 -13.09
CA GLN A 15 -28.78 -0.21 -12.75
C GLN A 15 -28.84 0.07 -11.25
N SER A 16 -30.02 0.05 -10.62
CA SER A 16 -30.18 0.25 -9.17
C SER A 16 -29.43 -0.81 -8.35
N SER A 17 -29.35 -2.07 -8.82
CA SER A 17 -28.52 -3.11 -8.20
C SER A 17 -27.02 -2.83 -8.33
N VAL A 18 -26.56 -2.21 -9.42
CA VAL A 18 -25.16 -1.79 -9.58
C VAL A 18 -24.86 -0.57 -8.72
N ASP A 19 -25.73 0.44 -8.74
CA ASP A 19 -25.59 1.67 -7.96
C ASP A 19 -25.56 1.37 -6.45
N GLY A 20 -26.42 0.47 -5.98
CA GLY A 20 -26.44 -0.02 -4.60
C GLY A 20 -25.35 -1.03 -4.23
N ALA A 21 -24.61 -1.59 -5.20
CA ALA A 21 -23.58 -2.59 -4.89
C ALA A 21 -22.37 -1.97 -4.17
N THR A 22 -21.92 -2.65 -3.12
CA THR A 22 -20.67 -2.37 -2.42
C THR A 22 -19.60 -3.36 -2.89
N VAL A 23 -18.44 -2.86 -3.30
CA VAL A 23 -17.28 -3.69 -3.68
C VAL A 23 -16.25 -3.56 -2.58
N GLN A 24 -15.86 -4.68 -1.98
CA GLN A 24 -14.77 -4.76 -1.00
C GLN A 24 -13.59 -5.44 -1.68
N VAL A 25 -12.40 -4.85 -1.59
CA VAL A 25 -11.19 -5.43 -2.18
C VAL A 25 -10.44 -6.17 -1.09
N ASP A 26 -10.34 -7.49 -1.25
CA ASP A 26 -9.84 -8.39 -0.21
C ASP A 26 -8.32 -8.56 -0.32
N ALA A 27 -7.81 -8.62 -1.57
CA ALA A 27 -6.37 -8.61 -1.85
C ALA A 27 -6.08 -8.08 -3.26
N ILE A 28 -4.94 -7.41 -3.44
CA ILE A 28 -4.32 -7.11 -4.74
C ILE A 28 -2.90 -7.66 -4.74
N ALA A 29 -2.42 -8.18 -5.86
CA ALA A 29 -1.00 -8.46 -6.08
C ALA A 29 -0.51 -7.71 -7.33
N ILE A 30 0.51 -6.87 -7.16
CA ILE A 30 1.25 -6.24 -8.25
C ILE A 30 2.59 -6.98 -8.35
N THR A 31 2.80 -7.62 -9.51
CA THR A 31 3.93 -8.50 -9.79
C THR A 31 4.54 -8.17 -11.16
N ASN A 32 5.74 -8.69 -11.44
CA ASN A 32 6.44 -8.50 -12.71
C ASN A 32 6.54 -7.01 -13.13
N PRO A 33 7.04 -6.10 -12.25
CA PRO A 33 7.04 -4.67 -12.51
C PRO A 33 7.97 -4.31 -13.67
N LYS A 34 7.39 -3.93 -14.81
CA LYS A 34 8.11 -3.39 -15.98
C LYS A 34 7.96 -1.86 -16.00
N PRO A 35 8.78 -1.12 -16.77
CA PRO A 35 8.63 0.33 -16.88
C PRO A 35 7.25 0.79 -17.37
N ASN A 36 6.61 0.05 -18.27
CA ASN A 36 5.32 0.42 -18.91
C ASN A 36 4.16 -0.55 -18.63
N ASP A 37 4.39 -1.65 -17.93
CA ASP A 37 3.39 -2.71 -17.73
C ASP A 37 3.54 -3.33 -16.33
N ILE A 38 2.45 -3.87 -15.79
CA ILE A 38 2.43 -4.61 -14.53
C ILE A 38 1.58 -5.88 -14.67
N THR A 39 1.89 -6.93 -13.93
CA THR A 39 1.03 -8.12 -13.81
C THR A 39 0.18 -8.01 -12.55
N VAL A 40 -1.13 -7.78 -12.73
CA VAL A 40 -2.12 -7.59 -11.65
C VAL A 40 -2.88 -8.88 -11.39
N SER A 41 -2.98 -9.25 -10.11
CA SER A 41 -4.02 -10.17 -9.61
C SER A 41 -4.86 -9.44 -8.55
N MET A 42 -6.13 -9.80 -8.43
CA MET A 42 -7.07 -9.14 -7.53
C MET A 42 -8.15 -10.11 -7.07
N ASN A 43 -8.45 -10.11 -5.77
CA ASN A 43 -9.62 -10.77 -5.19
C ASN A 43 -10.51 -9.69 -4.55
N SER A 44 -11.80 -9.75 -4.81
CA SER A 44 -12.77 -8.78 -4.31
C SER A 44 -14.15 -9.38 -4.11
N THR A 45 -14.79 -9.03 -2.99
CA THR A 45 -16.13 -9.46 -2.62
C THR A 45 -17.13 -8.36 -2.93
N VAL A 46 -18.03 -8.63 -3.87
CA VAL A 46 -19.13 -7.75 -4.25
C VAL A 46 -20.39 -8.14 -3.48
N LYS A 47 -20.99 -7.15 -2.82
CA LYS A 47 -22.27 -7.25 -2.11
C LYS A 47 -23.30 -6.40 -2.84
N ALA A 48 -24.30 -7.04 -3.42
CA ALA A 48 -25.37 -6.42 -4.21
C ALA A 48 -26.75 -6.79 -3.65
N LYS A 49 -27.81 -6.25 -4.22
CA LYS A 49 -29.19 -6.69 -3.95
C LYS A 49 -29.81 -7.12 -5.27
N VAL A 50 -29.83 -8.43 -5.51
CA VAL A 50 -30.16 -9.03 -6.81
C VAL A 50 -31.62 -9.49 -6.82
N PRO A 51 -32.53 -8.77 -7.51
CA PRO A 51 -33.96 -9.05 -7.43
C PRO A 51 -34.43 -10.11 -8.44
N VAL A 52 -33.53 -10.61 -9.29
CA VAL A 52 -33.80 -11.65 -10.29
C VAL A 52 -32.63 -12.64 -10.32
N GLY A 53 -32.88 -13.88 -9.88
CA GLY A 53 -31.86 -14.93 -9.88
C GLY A 53 -31.40 -15.32 -11.29
N GLY A 54 -30.16 -15.82 -11.40
CA GLY A 54 -29.57 -16.22 -12.68
C GLY A 54 -28.98 -15.08 -13.51
N ALA A 55 -28.89 -13.87 -12.94
CA ALA A 55 -28.19 -12.75 -13.55
C ALA A 55 -26.68 -13.02 -13.71
N GLN A 56 -26.11 -12.64 -14.85
CA GLN A 56 -24.67 -12.78 -15.14
C GLN A 56 -24.11 -11.46 -15.67
N LEU A 57 -22.96 -11.04 -15.15
CA LEU A 57 -22.23 -9.87 -15.61
C LEU A 57 -21.33 -10.30 -16.78
N SER A 58 -21.47 -9.64 -17.92
CA SER A 58 -20.58 -9.86 -19.06
C SER A 58 -19.15 -9.42 -18.72
N SER A 59 -18.17 -10.16 -19.24
CA SER A 59 -16.76 -9.73 -19.24
C SER A 59 -16.61 -8.32 -19.81
N GLN A 60 -15.72 -7.55 -19.22
CA GLN A 60 -15.57 -6.12 -19.46
C GLN A 60 -14.18 -5.60 -19.11
N THR A 61 -13.77 -4.55 -19.83
CA THR A 61 -12.66 -3.68 -19.44
C THR A 61 -13.10 -2.71 -18.34
N PHE A 62 -12.39 -2.69 -17.22
CA PHE A 62 -12.46 -1.59 -16.26
C PHE A 62 -11.31 -0.61 -16.49
N GLU A 63 -11.63 0.68 -16.58
CA GLU A 63 -10.71 1.80 -16.59
C GLU A 63 -10.45 2.26 -15.16
N MET A 64 -9.18 2.33 -14.76
CA MET A 64 -8.73 2.80 -13.45
C MET A 64 -8.30 4.26 -13.53
N TYR A 65 -8.80 5.09 -12.60
CA TYR A 65 -8.53 6.52 -12.51
C TYR A 65 -8.34 6.97 -11.07
N LEU A 66 -7.65 8.09 -10.85
CA LEU A 66 -7.39 8.64 -9.53
C LEU A 66 -8.43 9.74 -9.22
N PRO A 67 -9.31 9.59 -8.21
CA PRO A 67 -10.36 10.57 -7.94
C PRO A 67 -9.80 11.80 -7.20
N SER A 68 -10.03 13.00 -7.73
CA SER A 68 -9.51 14.25 -7.18
C SER A 68 -10.60 15.16 -6.61
N ALA A 69 -10.22 15.99 -5.62
CA ALA A 69 -11.09 16.93 -4.92
C ALA A 69 -11.40 18.17 -5.78
N GLY A 70 -12.21 17.96 -6.82
CA GLY A 70 -12.51 18.95 -7.85
C GLY A 70 -12.94 18.34 -9.18
N ASP A 71 -12.86 17.00 -9.32
CA ASP A 71 -13.32 16.28 -10.50
C ASP A 71 -14.76 16.68 -10.89
N SER A 72 -14.96 16.89 -12.19
CA SER A 72 -16.29 17.15 -12.72
C SER A 72 -17.26 16.00 -12.41
N LYS A 73 -18.55 16.32 -12.19
CA LYS A 73 -19.59 15.32 -11.91
C LYS A 73 -19.67 14.21 -12.97
N ASP A 74 -19.23 14.49 -14.19
CA ASP A 74 -18.99 13.46 -15.20
C ASP A 74 -17.58 12.86 -15.06
N MET A 75 -17.44 11.85 -14.21
CA MET A 75 -16.18 11.15 -14.02
C MET A 75 -15.74 10.31 -15.25
N ASN A 76 -16.45 10.35 -16.39
CA ASN A 76 -15.92 9.85 -17.65
C ASN A 76 -14.77 10.73 -18.19
N LEU A 77 -14.72 12.01 -17.81
CA LEU A 77 -13.69 12.97 -18.25
C LEU A 77 -12.37 12.88 -17.48
N VAL A 78 -12.35 12.20 -16.33
CA VAL A 78 -11.13 12.01 -15.53
C VAL A 78 -10.17 11.09 -16.31
N PRO A 79 -8.89 11.45 -16.48
CA PRO A 79 -7.93 10.61 -17.21
C PRO A 79 -7.70 9.27 -16.50
N LYS A 80 -7.71 8.18 -17.28
CA LYS A 80 -7.39 6.83 -16.82
C LYS A 80 -5.89 6.58 -16.87
N PHE A 81 -5.36 5.82 -15.90
CA PHE A 81 -3.94 5.47 -15.85
C PHE A 81 -3.65 4.02 -16.24
N ALA A 82 -4.64 3.12 -16.15
CA ALA A 82 -4.50 1.71 -16.50
C ALA A 82 -5.87 1.06 -16.80
N THR A 83 -5.86 -0.15 -17.36
CA THR A 83 -7.05 -0.96 -17.62
C THR A 83 -6.91 -2.39 -17.12
N LEU A 84 -7.98 -2.93 -16.55
CA LEU A 84 -8.06 -4.30 -16.05
C LEU A 84 -9.20 -5.05 -16.76
N GLU A 85 -8.87 -6.15 -17.42
CA GLU A 85 -9.87 -7.04 -18.01
C GLU A 85 -10.46 -7.96 -16.94
N VAL A 86 -11.78 -8.08 -16.90
CA VAL A 86 -12.50 -8.94 -15.95
C VAL A 86 -13.38 -9.92 -16.72
N GLY A 87 -13.39 -11.18 -16.26
CA GLY A 87 -14.17 -12.27 -16.85
C GLY A 87 -15.67 -12.18 -16.55
N GLN A 88 -16.45 -13.09 -17.12
CA GLN A 88 -17.88 -13.19 -16.80
C GLN A 88 -18.08 -13.64 -15.34
N ALA A 89 -18.99 -12.99 -14.62
CA ALA A 89 -19.24 -13.27 -13.19
C ALA A 89 -20.73 -13.50 -12.90
N PRO A 90 -21.11 -14.54 -12.13
CA PRO A 90 -22.50 -14.76 -11.73
C PRO A 90 -22.91 -13.74 -10.66
N VAL A 91 -23.92 -12.93 -10.95
CA VAL A 91 -24.37 -11.85 -10.06
C VAL A 91 -25.31 -12.44 -9.01
N LYS A 92 -24.93 -12.32 -7.74
CA LYS A 92 -25.66 -12.79 -6.55
C LYS A 92 -25.66 -11.68 -5.49
N ASP A 93 -26.41 -11.85 -4.40
CA ASP A 93 -26.36 -10.88 -3.29
C ASP A 93 -24.96 -10.76 -2.67
N VAL A 94 -24.20 -11.86 -2.66
CA VAL A 94 -22.75 -11.87 -2.39
C VAL A 94 -22.05 -12.76 -3.42
N PHE A 95 -21.00 -12.26 -4.07
CA PHE A 95 -20.15 -13.00 -5.00
C PHE A 95 -18.74 -12.41 -5.04
N SER A 96 -17.74 -13.22 -5.41
CA SER A 96 -16.36 -12.77 -5.56
C SER A 96 -16.01 -12.57 -7.04
N ILE A 97 -15.17 -11.56 -7.32
CA ILE A 97 -14.53 -11.33 -8.61
C ILE A 97 -13.03 -11.55 -8.42
N ASN A 98 -12.51 -12.55 -9.13
CA ASN A 98 -11.10 -12.94 -9.11
C ASN A 98 -10.46 -12.62 -10.45
N VAL A 99 -9.35 -11.88 -10.43
CA VAL A 99 -8.45 -11.64 -11.56
C VAL A 99 -7.11 -12.24 -11.20
N THR A 100 -6.49 -12.99 -12.12
CA THR A 100 -5.23 -13.71 -11.88
C THR A 100 -4.29 -13.49 -13.05
N GLY A 101 -3.10 -12.93 -12.79
CA GLY A 101 -2.04 -12.80 -13.78
C GLY A 101 -2.36 -11.88 -14.98
N SER A 102 -3.24 -10.89 -14.83
CA SER A 102 -3.57 -9.96 -15.91
C SER A 102 -2.39 -9.04 -16.19
N GLU A 103 -1.78 -9.11 -17.37
CA GLU A 103 -0.88 -8.04 -17.83
C GLU A 103 -1.70 -6.78 -18.12
N THR A 104 -1.36 -5.69 -17.44
CA THR A 104 -2.05 -4.40 -17.48
C THR A 104 -1.05 -3.32 -17.89
N PRO A 105 -1.25 -2.65 -19.05
CA PRO A 105 -0.38 -1.57 -19.49
C PRO A 105 -0.67 -0.27 -18.72
N ILE A 106 0.40 0.49 -18.47
CA ILE A 106 0.36 1.82 -17.85
C ILE A 106 0.07 2.84 -18.96
N LEU A 107 -1.19 3.28 -19.03
CA LEU A 107 -1.69 4.20 -20.05
C LEU A 107 -1.33 5.67 -19.76
N ASN A 108 -1.07 6.01 -18.49
CA ASN A 108 -0.55 7.31 -18.09
C ASN A 108 0.43 7.15 -16.92
N GLN A 109 1.71 7.41 -17.18
CA GLN A 109 2.79 7.24 -16.21
C GLN A 109 2.68 8.23 -15.05
N ASP A 110 2.38 9.51 -15.31
CA ASP A 110 2.34 10.56 -14.27
C ASP A 110 1.26 10.26 -13.22
N ILE A 111 0.05 9.88 -13.66
CA ILE A 111 -1.06 9.54 -12.77
C ILE A 111 -0.81 8.20 -12.07
N PHE A 112 -0.18 7.22 -12.73
CA PHE A 112 0.16 5.95 -12.08
C PHE A 112 1.27 6.10 -11.04
N GLN A 113 2.23 6.99 -11.27
CA GLN A 113 3.25 7.39 -10.30
C GLN A 113 2.63 8.17 -9.12
N GLU A 114 1.65 9.05 -9.37
CA GLU A 114 0.90 9.71 -8.29
C GLU A 114 0.11 8.68 -7.46
N PHE A 115 -0.62 7.78 -8.11
CA PHE A 115 -1.32 6.66 -7.45
C PHE A 115 -0.35 5.83 -6.60
N SER A 116 0.83 5.48 -7.14
CA SER A 116 1.86 4.72 -6.43
C SER A 116 2.42 5.48 -5.22
N SER A 117 2.61 6.80 -5.33
CA SER A 117 2.96 7.67 -4.20
C SER A 117 1.87 7.73 -3.13
N GLN A 118 0.60 7.85 -3.53
CA GLN A 118 -0.52 7.80 -2.58
C GLN A 118 -0.63 6.42 -1.90
N VAL A 119 -0.44 5.31 -2.63
CA VAL A 119 -0.44 3.93 -2.12
C VAL A 119 0.68 3.72 -1.09
N LEU A 120 1.90 4.21 -1.35
CA LEU A 120 3.03 4.09 -0.43
C LEU A 120 2.86 4.97 0.82
N LYS A 121 2.41 6.21 0.64
CA LYS A 121 2.33 7.23 1.70
C LYS A 121 1.15 7.00 2.67
N ASN A 122 -0.03 6.71 2.15
CA ASN A 122 -1.27 6.80 2.92
C ASN A 122 -1.67 5.45 3.55
N ASN A 123 -2.49 5.49 4.59
CA ASN A 123 -3.12 4.30 5.18
C ASN A 123 -4.37 3.86 4.38
N VAL A 124 -5.16 4.83 3.89
CA VAL A 124 -6.31 4.58 3.00
C VAL A 124 -6.19 5.49 1.78
N ILE A 125 -6.47 4.93 0.60
CA ILE A 125 -6.58 5.66 -0.67
C ILE A 125 -7.92 5.36 -1.36
N ASN A 126 -8.30 6.22 -2.31
CA ASN A 126 -9.47 6.04 -3.16
C ASN A 126 -9.01 5.69 -4.58
N LEU A 127 -9.47 4.55 -5.11
CA LEU A 127 -9.29 4.16 -6.51
C LEU A 127 -10.61 4.32 -7.27
N GLY A 128 -10.63 5.11 -8.32
CA GLY A 128 -11.75 5.20 -9.25
C GLY A 128 -11.76 4.03 -10.23
N LEU A 129 -12.91 3.38 -10.38
CA LEU A 129 -13.12 2.26 -11.29
C LEU A 129 -14.41 2.48 -12.10
N ARG A 130 -14.30 2.55 -13.43
CA ARG A 130 -15.46 2.64 -14.34
C ARG A 130 -15.33 1.62 -15.47
N ALA A 131 -16.44 1.04 -15.92
CA ALA A 131 -16.42 0.08 -17.02
C ALA A 131 -16.72 0.78 -18.36
N ASN A 132 -15.89 0.54 -19.37
CA ASN A 132 -16.00 1.14 -20.69
C ASN A 132 -15.50 0.14 -21.76
N PRO A 133 -16.36 -0.37 -22.67
CA PRO A 133 -17.78 -0.04 -22.86
C PRO A 133 -18.66 -0.49 -21.68
N ALA A 134 -19.91 -0.02 -21.66
CA ALA A 134 -20.87 -0.35 -20.61
C ALA A 134 -21.13 -1.88 -20.54
N PRO A 135 -20.89 -2.54 -19.40
CA PRO A 135 -21.08 -3.98 -19.24
C PRO A 135 -22.56 -4.33 -19.32
N ASN A 136 -22.85 -5.57 -19.70
CA ASN A 136 -24.20 -6.09 -19.80
C ASN A 136 -24.50 -7.03 -18.64
N ILE A 137 -25.63 -6.83 -17.96
CA ILE A 137 -26.23 -7.85 -17.11
C ILE A 137 -27.15 -8.70 -17.98
N GLY A 138 -26.78 -9.97 -18.17
CA GLY A 138 -27.56 -10.97 -18.86
C GLY A 138 -28.53 -11.69 -17.92
N ILE A 139 -29.77 -11.89 -18.35
CA ILE A 139 -30.78 -12.71 -17.66
C ILE A 139 -31.39 -13.63 -18.72
N GLY A 140 -30.93 -14.89 -18.75
CA GLY A 140 -31.23 -15.81 -19.84
C GLY A 140 -30.76 -15.24 -21.19
N PRO A 141 -31.64 -15.14 -22.22
CA PRO A 141 -31.28 -14.58 -23.52
C PRO A 141 -31.24 -13.04 -23.54
N LEU A 142 -31.80 -12.36 -22.52
CA LEU A 142 -31.88 -10.90 -22.48
C LEU A 142 -30.56 -10.32 -21.94
N LYS A 143 -30.09 -9.22 -22.54
CA LYS A 143 -28.91 -8.47 -22.10
C LYS A 143 -29.29 -7.01 -21.87
N PHE A 144 -28.88 -6.46 -20.74
CA PHE A 144 -29.19 -5.08 -20.35
C PHE A 144 -27.88 -4.34 -20.07
N PRO A 145 -27.52 -3.29 -20.84
CA PRO A 145 -26.34 -2.48 -20.55
C PRO A 145 -26.56 -1.67 -19.28
N VAL A 146 -25.55 -1.62 -18.41
CA VAL A 146 -25.55 -0.86 -17.16
C VAL A 146 -24.28 -0.02 -17.05
N LYS A 147 -24.40 1.21 -16.52
CA LYS A 147 -23.23 2.04 -16.22
C LYS A 147 -22.63 1.53 -14.91
N PHE A 148 -21.41 0.99 -14.96
CA PHE A 148 -20.62 0.73 -13.77
C PHE A 148 -19.62 1.85 -13.53
N GLN A 149 -19.71 2.50 -12.37
CA GLN A 149 -18.78 3.51 -11.89
C GLN A 149 -18.77 3.45 -10.36
N LYS A 150 -17.60 3.24 -9.76
CA LYS A 150 -17.39 3.13 -8.30
C LYS A 150 -16.09 3.80 -7.89
N VAL A 151 -16.02 4.19 -6.62
CA VAL A 151 -14.77 4.53 -5.95
C VAL A 151 -14.55 3.47 -4.87
N LEU A 152 -13.39 2.82 -4.91
CA LEU A 152 -12.97 1.76 -4.01
C LEU A 152 -12.02 2.34 -2.96
N GLN A 153 -12.20 1.96 -1.70
CA GLN A 153 -11.23 2.28 -0.65
C GLN A 153 -10.23 1.13 -0.51
N LEU A 154 -8.94 1.41 -0.72
CA LEU A 154 -7.85 0.44 -0.60
C LEU A 154 -6.95 0.83 0.57
N ARG A 155 -6.39 -0.15 1.28
CA ARG A 155 -5.37 0.09 2.31
C ARG A 155 -4.00 0.26 1.65
N GLY A 156 -3.29 1.33 1.98
CA GLY A 156 -1.92 1.60 1.51
C GLY A 156 -0.85 1.14 2.52
N PHE A 157 0.41 1.37 2.18
CA PHE A 157 1.57 0.94 2.98
C PHE A 157 1.89 1.85 4.18
N ASN A 158 1.24 3.02 4.31
CA ASN A 158 1.39 3.93 5.46
C ASN A 158 2.86 4.32 5.76
N MET A 159 3.66 4.55 4.72
CA MET A 159 5.11 4.78 4.74
C MET A 159 5.96 3.64 5.36
N LEU A 160 5.51 2.38 5.26
CA LEU A 160 6.25 1.20 5.75
C LEU A 160 6.72 1.36 7.21
N LYS A 161 5.88 1.94 8.07
CA LYS A 161 6.23 2.23 9.47
C LYS A 161 6.48 0.93 10.26
N GLY A 162 7.53 0.94 11.06
CA GLY A 162 7.92 -0.19 11.90
C GLY A 162 8.98 -1.10 11.28
N ILE A 163 9.71 -0.66 10.24
CA ILE A 163 10.91 -1.38 9.78
C ILE A 163 11.87 -1.57 10.94
N THR A 164 12.38 -2.78 11.13
CA THR A 164 13.39 -3.09 12.13
C THR A 164 14.60 -3.79 11.51
N LEU A 165 15.78 -3.59 12.10
CA LEU A 165 17.02 -4.26 11.75
C LEU A 165 17.55 -5.00 12.98
N THR A 166 18.01 -6.24 12.79
CA THR A 166 18.55 -7.11 13.85
C THR A 166 19.76 -7.89 13.32
N ASN A 167 20.54 -8.50 14.21
CA ASN A 167 21.67 -9.38 13.88
C ASN A 167 22.74 -8.73 12.98
N ALA A 168 22.84 -7.40 12.99
CA ALA A 168 23.75 -6.64 12.14
C ALA A 168 25.21 -6.97 12.47
N THR A 169 25.89 -7.66 11.54
CA THR A 169 27.21 -8.27 11.75
C THR A 169 28.19 -7.74 10.71
N VAL A 170 29.22 -7.02 11.16
CA VAL A 170 30.35 -6.60 10.32
C VAL A 170 31.25 -7.80 10.03
N LEU A 171 31.63 -7.98 8.76
CA LEU A 171 32.40 -9.12 8.28
C LEU A 171 33.90 -8.82 8.30
N THR A 172 34.70 -9.77 8.78
CA THR A 172 36.18 -9.67 8.77
C THR A 172 36.79 -9.81 7.36
N THR A 173 35.99 -10.22 6.38
CA THR A 173 36.37 -10.35 4.97
C THR A 173 35.12 -10.08 4.13
N PRO A 174 35.15 -9.10 3.20
CA PRO A 174 33.99 -8.82 2.35
C PRO A 174 33.62 -9.99 1.44
N LEU A 175 32.36 -10.01 1.00
CA LEU A 175 31.87 -10.91 -0.06
C LEU A 175 32.44 -10.51 -1.43
N GLU A 176 32.26 -11.37 -2.42
CA GLU A 176 32.64 -11.14 -3.83
C GLU A 176 31.98 -9.90 -4.45
N ASP A 177 30.79 -9.50 -3.98
CA ASP A 177 30.11 -8.28 -4.38
C ASP A 177 30.54 -7.03 -3.58
N GLY A 178 31.50 -7.18 -2.66
CA GLY A 178 31.99 -6.12 -1.77
C GLY A 178 31.14 -5.88 -0.53
N THR A 179 30.14 -6.71 -0.21
CA THR A 179 29.37 -6.60 1.04
C THR A 179 30.29 -6.82 2.24
N ASN A 180 30.34 -5.86 3.18
CA ASN A 180 31.18 -5.93 4.38
C ASN A 180 30.38 -5.90 5.70
N MET A 181 29.05 -5.76 5.65
CA MET A 181 28.15 -6.02 6.77
C MET A 181 26.85 -6.68 6.29
N VAL A 182 26.27 -7.56 7.09
CA VAL A 182 24.98 -8.23 6.81
C VAL A 182 24.03 -8.12 8.00
N GLY A 183 22.72 -8.11 7.75
CA GLY A 183 21.71 -8.07 8.82
C GLY A 183 20.36 -8.69 8.45
N ASP A 184 19.53 -8.91 9.46
CA ASP A 184 18.16 -9.40 9.37
C ASP A 184 17.17 -8.24 9.53
N GLY A 185 16.46 -7.91 8.45
CA GLY A 185 15.42 -6.89 8.47
C GLY A 185 14.02 -7.49 8.62
N VAL A 186 13.11 -6.71 9.21
CA VAL A 186 11.66 -6.94 9.09
C VAL A 186 11.02 -5.67 8.52
N ILE A 187 10.24 -5.82 7.44
CA ILE A 187 9.49 -4.74 6.80
C ILE A 187 7.99 -5.01 6.95
N PRO A 188 7.29 -4.31 7.86
CA PRO A 188 5.85 -4.43 8.00
C PRO A 188 5.09 -3.84 6.80
N ASN A 189 4.07 -4.57 6.36
CA ASN A 189 3.15 -4.16 5.32
C ASN A 189 1.71 -4.20 5.88
N PRO A 190 1.13 -3.06 6.30
CA PRO A 190 -0.23 -3.00 6.84
C PRO A 190 -1.32 -3.01 5.74
N SER A 191 -0.93 -3.11 4.47
CA SER A 191 -1.83 -3.00 3.33
C SER A 191 -2.46 -4.35 2.95
N SER A 192 -3.42 -4.32 2.02
CA SER A 192 -3.94 -5.52 1.35
C SER A 192 -3.25 -5.79 0.00
N PHE A 193 -2.09 -5.17 -0.26
CA PHE A 193 -1.28 -5.38 -1.45
C PHE A 193 -0.14 -6.36 -1.18
N VAL A 194 0.01 -7.34 -2.06
CA VAL A 194 1.31 -7.96 -2.37
C VAL A 194 2.00 -7.08 -3.43
N MET A 195 3.27 -6.72 -3.23
CA MET A 195 4.04 -5.93 -4.19
C MET A 195 5.43 -6.53 -4.38
N GLN A 196 5.72 -6.97 -5.60
CA GLN A 196 7.08 -7.30 -6.03
C GLN A 196 7.83 -6.01 -6.34
N VAL A 197 8.98 -5.81 -5.70
CA VAL A 197 9.83 -4.62 -5.83
C VAL A 197 11.08 -4.95 -6.64
N GLY A 198 11.70 -6.11 -6.38
CA GLY A 198 12.98 -6.51 -7.00
C GLY A 198 14.17 -6.14 -6.12
N GLU A 199 15.29 -5.76 -6.73
CA GLU A 199 16.46 -5.27 -6.01
C GLU A 199 16.26 -3.81 -5.57
N LEU A 200 16.28 -3.58 -4.26
CA LEU A 200 16.09 -2.27 -3.64
C LEU A 200 17.43 -1.78 -3.05
N THR A 201 17.93 -0.65 -3.55
CA THR A 201 19.16 -0.02 -3.02
C THR A 201 18.82 1.23 -2.21
N THR A 202 19.41 1.32 -1.01
CA THR A 202 19.19 2.39 -0.03
C THR A 202 20.51 2.92 0.51
N ASN A 203 20.62 4.23 0.72
CA ASN A 203 21.69 4.82 1.54
C ASN A 203 21.28 4.74 3.02
N ILE A 204 22.22 4.31 3.88
CA ILE A 204 21.99 4.09 5.30
C ILE A 204 22.73 5.14 6.13
N THR A 205 21.96 5.87 6.94
CA THR A 205 22.46 6.82 7.93
C THR A 205 22.01 6.38 9.33
N VAL A 206 22.93 6.19 10.26
CA VAL A 206 22.66 5.72 11.63
C VAL A 206 23.10 6.78 12.63
N ALA A 207 22.18 7.24 13.49
CA ALA A 207 22.43 8.35 14.43
C ALA A 207 23.01 9.64 13.78
N GLY A 208 22.76 9.86 12.49
CA GLY A 208 23.30 10.98 11.70
C GLY A 208 24.62 10.70 10.96
N LEU A 209 25.28 9.57 11.22
CA LEU A 209 26.46 9.11 10.48
C LEU A 209 26.04 8.36 9.21
N ALA A 210 26.40 8.86 8.03
CA ALA A 210 26.22 8.13 6.78
C ALA A 210 27.24 6.97 6.72
N LEU A 211 26.75 5.73 6.86
CA LEU A 211 27.62 4.55 6.93
C LEU A 211 27.98 4.00 5.55
N GLY A 212 27.10 4.18 4.56
CA GLY A 212 27.26 3.63 3.21
C GLY A 212 25.91 3.33 2.58
N PHE A 213 25.85 2.30 1.73
CA PHE A 213 24.61 1.85 1.08
C PHE A 213 24.30 0.39 1.38
N SER A 214 23.06 -0.03 1.14
CA SER A 214 22.59 -1.39 1.37
C SER A 214 21.57 -1.83 0.33
N VAL A 215 21.67 -3.11 -0.01
CA VAL A 215 20.89 -3.77 -1.06
C VAL A 215 20.02 -4.85 -0.42
N ILE A 216 18.74 -4.87 -0.78
CA ILE A 216 17.82 -5.98 -0.53
C ILE A 216 17.52 -6.63 -1.87
N LYS A 217 17.96 -7.87 -2.05
CA LYS A 217 17.81 -8.65 -3.29
C LYS A 217 16.44 -9.34 -3.30
N ASP A 218 15.79 -9.36 -4.46
CA ASP A 218 14.49 -10.02 -4.71
C ASP A 218 13.35 -9.68 -3.72
N LEU A 219 13.23 -8.41 -3.33
CA LEU A 219 12.21 -7.95 -2.39
C LEU A 219 10.78 -8.15 -2.94
N VAL A 220 9.97 -8.87 -2.18
CA VAL A 220 8.51 -8.95 -2.32
C VAL A 220 7.87 -8.62 -0.96
N LEU A 221 6.96 -7.65 -0.96
CA LEU A 221 6.20 -7.23 0.22
C LEU A 221 4.82 -7.91 0.20
N TYR A 222 4.64 -8.94 1.00
CA TYR A 222 3.34 -9.54 1.32
C TYR A 222 2.68 -8.79 2.49
N PRO A 223 1.33 -8.81 2.66
CA PRO A 223 0.68 -8.29 3.85
C PRO A 223 1.20 -8.95 5.14
N GLY A 224 1.46 -8.13 6.17
CA GLY A 224 2.13 -8.55 7.40
C GLY A 224 3.65 -8.29 7.40
N ASP A 225 4.39 -9.05 8.20
CA ASP A 225 5.81 -8.82 8.47
C ASP A 225 6.73 -9.57 7.51
N ASN A 226 7.44 -8.84 6.65
CA ASN A 226 8.33 -9.41 5.64
C ASN A 226 9.75 -9.50 6.18
N LYS A 227 10.24 -10.72 6.42
CA LYS A 227 11.62 -10.98 6.86
C LYS A 227 12.56 -10.98 5.66
N VAL A 228 13.62 -10.17 5.71
CA VAL A 228 14.53 -9.91 4.59
C VAL A 228 15.99 -9.97 5.04
N LYS A 229 16.89 -10.39 4.15
CA LYS A 229 18.34 -10.21 4.34
C LYS A 229 18.77 -8.89 3.72
N ILE A 230 19.53 -8.11 4.50
CA ILE A 230 20.08 -6.83 4.10
C ILE A 230 21.60 -6.99 3.94
N PHE A 231 22.11 -6.64 2.77
CA PHE A 231 23.53 -6.66 2.43
C PHE A 231 24.04 -5.22 2.42
N THR A 232 25.01 -4.89 3.26
CA THR A 232 25.51 -3.52 3.44
C THR A 232 26.96 -3.38 2.99
N HIS A 233 27.21 -2.28 2.27
CA HIS A 233 28.52 -1.80 1.87
C HIS A 233 28.81 -0.53 2.67
N LEU A 234 29.47 -0.71 3.82
CA LEU A 234 30.05 0.37 4.61
C LEU A 234 31.19 1.02 3.80
N SER A 235 31.32 2.35 3.85
CA SER A 235 32.45 3.05 3.23
C SER A 235 33.77 2.70 3.91
N ASP A 236 34.90 2.95 3.21
CA ASP A 236 36.24 2.60 3.71
C ASP A 236 36.61 3.28 5.05
N GLU A 237 36.00 4.43 5.37
CA GLU A 237 36.13 5.13 6.66
C GLU A 237 35.50 4.36 7.82
N TRP A 238 34.44 3.59 7.54
CA TRP A 238 33.67 2.82 8.52
C TRP A 238 34.01 1.32 8.52
N SER A 239 34.58 0.81 7.42
CA SER A 239 35.02 -0.57 7.24
C SER A 239 36.02 -0.99 8.33
N GLY A 240 35.65 -1.98 9.14
CA GLY A 240 36.46 -2.44 10.28
C GLY A 240 36.53 -1.49 11.49
N SER A 241 35.77 -0.39 11.51
CA SER A 241 35.78 0.56 12.62
C SER A 241 35.10 -0.01 13.88
N PRO A 242 35.72 0.06 15.07
CA PRO A 242 35.12 -0.40 16.32
C PRO A 242 33.91 0.46 16.73
N LEU A 243 33.79 1.68 16.20
CA LEU A 243 32.61 2.54 16.40
C LEU A 243 31.37 1.93 15.74
N VAL A 244 31.50 1.42 14.50
CA VAL A 244 30.39 0.74 13.80
C VAL A 244 29.99 -0.50 14.58
N SER A 245 30.97 -1.33 14.96
CA SER A 245 30.73 -2.55 15.75
C SER A 245 30.00 -2.25 17.07
N SER A 246 30.31 -1.12 17.71
CA SER A 246 29.64 -0.66 18.92
C SER A 246 28.20 -0.19 18.63
N VAL A 247 27.99 0.59 17.57
CA VAL A 247 26.67 1.13 17.18
C VAL A 247 25.72 0.02 16.74
N VAL A 248 26.17 -0.97 15.96
CA VAL A 248 25.32 -2.11 15.53
C VAL A 248 25.01 -3.11 16.63
N SER A 249 25.69 -2.99 17.78
CA SER A 249 25.43 -3.78 18.99
C SER A 249 24.53 -3.07 20.01
N GLN A 250 24.22 -1.78 19.81
CA GLN A 250 23.31 -1.03 20.69
C GLN A 250 21.85 -1.37 20.40
N SER A 251 21.00 -1.30 21.43
CA SER A 251 19.55 -1.38 21.29
C SER A 251 18.92 -0.05 20.85
N ASN A 252 17.73 -0.15 20.26
CA ASN A 252 16.86 0.99 19.92
C ASN A 252 17.53 2.13 19.12
N VAL A 253 18.49 1.83 18.24
CA VAL A 253 19.19 2.87 17.46
C VAL A 253 18.39 3.26 16.22
N ASN A 254 18.11 4.55 16.05
CA ASN A 254 17.41 5.07 14.88
C ASN A 254 18.27 5.00 13.62
N ILE A 255 17.73 4.36 12.58
CA ILE A 255 18.27 4.30 11.22
C ILE A 255 17.37 5.13 10.28
N THR A 256 18.01 5.91 9.43
CA THR A 256 17.41 6.67 8.34
C THR A 256 17.80 6.01 7.01
N LEU A 257 16.81 5.58 6.23
CA LEU A 257 16.97 4.87 4.95
C LEU A 257 16.52 5.77 3.79
N THR A 258 17.42 6.10 2.88
CA THR A 258 17.09 6.90 1.67
C THR A 258 17.15 6.02 0.42
N ILE A 259 16.00 5.77 -0.20
CA ILE A 259 15.91 4.90 -1.38
C ILE A 259 16.55 5.59 -2.59
N THR A 260 17.43 4.85 -3.27
CA THR A 260 18.31 5.35 -4.34
C THR A 260 18.02 4.69 -5.69
N SER A 261 17.69 3.39 -5.71
CA SER A 261 17.21 2.71 -6.92
C SER A 261 16.30 1.51 -6.62
N VAL A 262 15.47 1.17 -7.60
CA VAL A 262 14.62 -0.04 -7.64
C VAL A 262 14.77 -0.71 -9.00
N ILE A 263 15.46 -1.86 -9.02
CA ILE A 263 15.82 -2.58 -10.24
C ILE A 263 15.12 -3.94 -10.25
N PHE A 264 14.38 -4.23 -11.32
CA PHE A 264 13.73 -5.52 -11.54
C PHE A 264 14.24 -6.13 -12.86
N ASN A 265 14.73 -7.38 -12.80
CA ASN A 265 15.33 -8.09 -13.95
C ASN A 265 16.38 -7.27 -14.73
N GLY A 266 17.19 -6.46 -14.02
CA GLY A 266 18.23 -5.61 -14.61
C GLY A 266 17.74 -4.29 -15.24
N ALA A 267 16.48 -3.92 -15.07
CA ALA A 267 15.93 -2.63 -15.50
C ALA A 267 15.36 -1.83 -14.31
N HIS A 268 15.56 -0.50 -14.32
CA HIS A 268 14.90 0.40 -13.36
C HIS A 268 13.37 0.37 -13.54
N VAL A 269 12.63 0.61 -12.46
CA VAL A 269 11.15 0.68 -12.45
C VAL A 269 10.70 2.10 -12.05
N PRO A 270 10.62 3.08 -12.98
CA PRO A 270 10.52 4.50 -12.62
C PRO A 270 9.28 4.87 -11.79
N TRP A 271 8.13 4.27 -12.11
CA TRP A 271 6.86 4.53 -11.40
C TRP A 271 6.85 4.02 -9.95
N LEU A 272 7.79 3.15 -9.58
CA LEU A 272 7.98 2.63 -8.22
C LEU A 272 9.17 3.29 -7.54
N GLU A 273 10.31 3.35 -8.23
CA GLU A 273 11.55 3.98 -7.79
C GLU A 273 11.33 5.44 -7.41
N LYS A 274 10.68 6.24 -8.27
CA LYS A 274 10.52 7.67 -8.03
C LYS A 274 9.65 7.97 -6.81
N PRO A 275 8.45 7.38 -6.62
CA PRO A 275 7.70 7.53 -5.38
C PRO A 275 8.44 7.05 -4.12
N MET A 276 9.21 5.96 -4.22
CA MET A 276 10.02 5.48 -3.08
C MET A 276 11.17 6.45 -2.74
N SER A 277 11.81 7.06 -3.75
CA SER A 277 12.82 8.11 -3.54
C SER A 277 12.19 9.41 -3.02
N ASP A 278 11.10 9.89 -3.63
CA ASP A 278 10.41 11.14 -3.26
C ASP A 278 9.77 11.11 -1.86
N LEU A 279 9.45 9.92 -1.34
CA LEU A 279 8.93 9.71 0.03
C LEU A 279 10.02 9.40 1.06
N SER A 280 11.28 9.30 0.65
CA SER A 280 12.41 9.09 1.56
C SER A 280 12.70 10.36 2.41
N PRO A 281 13.26 10.22 3.62
CA PRO A 281 13.72 8.97 4.22
C PRO A 281 12.63 8.15 4.91
N PHE A 282 12.81 6.84 4.88
CA PHE A 282 12.11 5.89 5.74
C PHE A 282 12.88 5.74 7.06
N TYR A 283 12.15 5.47 8.15
CA TYR A 283 12.72 5.30 9.48
C TYR A 283 12.65 3.84 9.90
N ALA A 284 13.78 3.31 10.37
CA ALA A 284 13.92 1.96 10.87
C ALA A 284 14.57 1.95 12.26
N LEU A 285 14.29 0.94 13.06
CA LEU A 285 14.84 0.78 14.42
C LEU A 285 15.77 -0.43 14.49
N MET A 286 17.02 -0.21 14.87
CA MET A 286 18.01 -1.27 15.04
C MET A 286 17.95 -1.87 16.44
N ASN A 287 18.00 -3.20 16.51
CA ASN A 287 17.91 -4.01 17.72
C ASN A 287 16.81 -3.48 18.67
N PRO A 288 15.54 -3.46 18.22
CA PRO A 288 14.43 -3.07 19.08
C PRO A 288 14.41 -3.95 20.33
N GLU A 289 14.35 -3.33 21.50
CA GLU A 289 14.12 -4.08 22.73
C GLU A 289 12.73 -4.74 22.69
N PRO A 290 12.57 -5.96 23.25
CA PRO A 290 11.26 -6.56 23.38
C PRO A 290 10.35 -5.63 24.17
N ILE A 291 9.26 -5.17 23.55
CA ILE A 291 8.24 -4.40 24.26
C ILE A 291 7.69 -5.31 25.36
N ALA A 292 8.04 -5.01 26.60
CA ALA A 292 7.46 -5.68 27.75
C ALA A 292 5.96 -5.42 27.71
N LEU A 293 5.18 -6.48 27.49
CA LEU A 293 3.76 -6.47 27.76
C LEU A 293 3.62 -6.40 29.28
N GLU A 294 3.52 -5.18 29.81
CA GLU A 294 3.10 -4.96 31.19
C GLU A 294 1.67 -5.51 31.31
N GLU A 295 1.54 -6.74 31.81
CA GLU A 295 0.27 -7.22 32.33
C GLU A 295 -0.12 -6.31 33.49
N VAL A 296 -1.06 -5.40 33.23
CA VAL A 296 -1.68 -4.54 34.24
C VAL A 296 -2.59 -5.40 35.12
N SER A 297 -1.93 -6.22 35.96
CA SER A 297 -2.51 -7.03 37.00
C SER A 297 -3.13 -6.10 38.04
N SER A 298 -4.40 -5.78 37.82
CA SER A 298 -5.17 -4.84 38.62
C SER A 298 -5.60 -5.50 39.92
N SER A 299 -4.63 -5.67 40.84
CA SER A 299 -4.88 -6.10 42.22
C SER A 299 -5.66 -5.02 42.98
N VAL A 300 -6.98 -5.07 42.88
CA VAL A 300 -7.88 -4.19 43.62
C VAL A 300 -7.89 -4.62 45.10
N GLU A 301 -7.09 -3.97 45.93
CA GLU A 301 -7.29 -4.01 47.38
C GLU A 301 -8.52 -3.15 47.75
N PRO A 302 -9.45 -3.66 48.59
CA PRO A 302 -10.59 -2.89 49.05
C PRO A 302 -10.20 -1.91 50.16
N THR A 303 -10.67 -0.67 50.06
CA THR A 303 -10.41 0.37 51.07
C THR A 303 -11.23 0.17 52.35
N SER A 304 -10.62 0.43 53.51
CA SER A 304 -11.32 0.64 54.79
C SER A 304 -10.98 2.01 55.36
N SER A 305 -12.00 2.78 55.75
CA SER A 305 -11.87 4.17 56.16
C SER A 305 -11.66 4.36 57.67
N THR A 306 -11.13 5.52 58.05
CA THR A 306 -11.35 6.18 59.37
C THR A 306 -11.20 7.69 59.17
N ILE A 307 -11.93 8.49 59.96
CA ILE A 307 -12.19 9.92 59.71
C ILE A 307 -11.85 10.75 60.95
N SER A 308 -11.10 11.85 60.78
CA SER A 308 -11.23 13.16 61.47
C SER A 308 -9.94 14.00 61.32
N SER A 309 -9.90 15.34 61.41
CA SER A 309 -10.87 16.46 61.29
C SER A 309 -10.07 17.79 61.50
N THR A 310 -10.73 18.96 61.47
CA THR A 310 -10.20 20.31 61.84
C THR A 310 -9.38 21.04 60.74
N GLU A 311 -9.59 22.32 60.38
CA GLU A 311 -10.76 23.23 60.46
C GLU A 311 -10.57 24.42 59.46
N ILE A 312 -11.55 25.31 59.26
CA ILE A 312 -11.56 26.41 58.25
C ILE A 312 -11.70 27.80 58.91
N PRO A 313 -11.25 28.92 58.30
CA PRO A 313 -12.12 29.71 57.38
C PRO A 313 -11.36 30.35 56.17
N VAL A 314 -11.86 30.36 54.93
CA VAL A 314 -12.96 31.19 54.34
C VAL A 314 -12.72 32.71 54.34
N THR A 315 -12.64 33.35 53.14
CA THR A 315 -13.32 34.62 52.79
C THR A 315 -13.32 34.95 51.27
N ARG A 316 -14.54 34.92 50.70
CA ARG A 316 -15.16 35.73 49.60
C ARG A 316 -14.41 36.19 48.33
N THR A 317 -15.05 35.89 47.20
CA THR A 317 -15.02 36.56 45.88
C THR A 317 -15.64 37.98 45.91
N PRO A 318 -15.45 38.81 44.85
CA PRO A 318 -16.49 38.90 43.81
C PRO A 318 -15.93 38.94 42.36
N ALA A 319 -16.82 38.80 41.38
CA ALA A 319 -16.50 38.89 39.95
C ALA A 319 -17.14 40.12 39.30
N VAL A 320 -16.49 40.69 38.28
CA VAL A 320 -17.08 41.67 37.33
C VAL A 320 -16.53 41.41 35.92
N SER A 321 -17.39 41.52 34.91
CA SER A 321 -17.08 41.38 33.49
C SER A 321 -16.82 42.73 32.80
N SER A 322 -15.98 42.76 31.77
CA SER A 322 -15.99 43.85 30.77
C SER A 322 -15.67 43.37 29.35
N THR A 323 -16.16 44.13 28.37
CA THR A 323 -16.15 43.82 26.92
C THR A 323 -15.45 44.96 26.15
N SER A 324 -15.23 44.79 24.84
CA SER A 324 -14.78 45.82 23.86
C SER A 324 -13.27 46.12 23.86
N ALA A 325 -12.65 46.63 22.78
CA ALA A 325 -13.16 46.98 21.44
C ALA A 325 -12.06 46.82 20.36
N SER A 326 -12.45 46.97 19.09
CA SER A 326 -11.57 47.02 17.92
C SER A 326 -10.97 48.40 17.63
N LEU A 327 -9.75 48.46 17.04
CA LEU A 327 -9.20 49.47 16.10
C LEU A 327 -7.72 49.06 15.79
N GLY A 328 -7.08 49.31 14.64
CA GLY A 328 -7.53 49.82 13.34
C GLY A 328 -6.73 51.03 12.83
N THR A 329 -5.99 50.90 11.70
CA THR A 329 -5.76 51.90 10.60
C THR A 329 -4.36 51.86 9.93
N SER A 330 -4.38 52.04 8.61
CA SER A 330 -3.41 52.01 7.51
C SER A 330 -2.16 52.92 7.48
N ALA A 331 -1.16 52.51 6.66
CA ALA A 331 -0.51 53.28 5.56
C ALA A 331 0.23 52.27 4.63
N MET A 332 0.17 52.27 3.28
CA MET A 332 0.73 53.20 2.27
C MET A 332 2.23 53.48 2.44
N GLN A 333 3.10 53.48 1.40
CA GLN A 333 2.98 53.34 -0.07
C GLN A 333 4.30 52.66 -0.62
N GLN A 334 4.68 52.52 -1.90
CA GLN A 334 4.30 53.11 -3.21
C GLN A 334 4.55 52.08 -4.37
N THR A 335 4.84 52.55 -5.60
CA THR A 335 5.03 51.77 -6.85
C THR A 335 6.37 52.12 -7.52
N GLN A 336 7.02 51.18 -8.22
CA GLN A 336 7.79 51.52 -9.43
C GLN A 336 7.87 50.37 -10.45
N VAL A 337 8.22 50.71 -11.69
CA VAL A 337 8.16 49.83 -12.88
C VAL A 337 9.39 50.08 -13.73
N LEU A 338 10.09 49.03 -14.19
CA LEU A 338 11.06 49.17 -15.29
C LEU A 338 11.22 47.87 -16.10
N SER A 339 11.54 48.04 -17.38
CA SER A 339 11.73 46.97 -18.37
C SER A 339 13.21 46.80 -18.72
N THR A 340 13.63 45.56 -19.01
CA THR A 340 14.75 45.27 -19.93
C THR A 340 14.62 43.85 -20.51
N SER A 341 14.87 43.72 -21.82
CA SER A 341 15.10 42.42 -22.50
C SER A 341 16.61 42.16 -22.62
N PRO A 342 17.06 40.89 -22.78
CA PRO A 342 17.73 40.51 -24.03
C PRO A 342 17.47 39.01 -24.41
N PRO A 343 18.26 38.34 -25.28
CA PRO A 343 18.16 38.49 -26.73
C PRO A 343 17.96 37.16 -27.51
N THR A 344 17.58 37.28 -28.78
CA THR A 344 17.46 36.16 -29.74
C THR A 344 18.79 35.44 -29.99
N THR A 345 18.78 34.10 -30.04
CA THR A 345 19.86 33.29 -30.66
C THR A 345 19.28 32.35 -31.72
N ARG A 346 19.99 32.17 -32.84
CA ARG A 346 19.56 31.44 -34.04
C ARG A 346 20.70 30.59 -34.61
N THR A 347 20.60 29.27 -34.51
CA THR A 347 21.56 28.31 -35.09
C THR A 347 20.79 27.05 -35.49
N VAL A 348 20.38 26.93 -36.75
CA VAL A 348 21.07 26.19 -37.84
C VAL A 348 21.08 24.67 -37.65
N ARG A 349 20.43 23.99 -38.59
CA ARG A 349 20.33 22.54 -38.75
C ARG A 349 21.20 22.09 -39.93
N PRO A 350 22.04 21.06 -39.78
CA PRO A 350 22.45 20.16 -40.87
C PRO A 350 21.74 18.80 -40.76
N SER A 351 22.03 17.87 -41.68
CA SER A 351 21.13 16.74 -41.99
C SER A 351 21.84 15.41 -42.30
N ARG A 352 21.16 14.32 -41.92
CA ARG A 352 21.09 13.02 -42.62
C ARG A 352 22.41 12.29 -42.95
N SER A 353 22.63 11.13 -42.33
CA SER A 353 22.59 9.85 -43.10
C SER A 353 22.39 8.60 -42.24
N THR A 354 21.86 7.57 -42.89
CA THR A 354 21.61 6.21 -42.41
C THR A 354 22.89 5.38 -42.30
N THR A 355 22.87 4.32 -41.49
CA THR A 355 23.50 3.03 -41.82
C THR A 355 22.67 1.92 -41.20
N VAL A 356 22.54 0.78 -41.90
CA VAL A 356 21.83 -0.43 -41.46
C VAL A 356 22.83 -1.57 -41.44
N THR A 357 22.84 -2.34 -40.35
CA THR A 357 23.58 -3.60 -40.22
C THR A 357 22.67 -4.62 -39.52
N SER A 358 22.73 -5.89 -39.91
CA SER A 358 21.72 -6.89 -39.57
C SER A 358 22.31 -8.24 -39.12
N SER A 359 21.53 -8.95 -38.30
CA SER A 359 21.67 -10.39 -37.98
C SER A 359 22.87 -10.80 -37.10
N PRO A 360 22.86 -12.00 -36.46
CA PRO A 360 21.83 -13.06 -36.52
C PRO A 360 21.11 -13.34 -35.18
N SER A 361 20.11 -14.21 -35.24
CA SER A 361 19.27 -14.65 -34.11
C SER A 361 20.01 -15.57 -33.13
N ALA A 362 19.64 -15.48 -31.84
CA ALA A 362 19.84 -16.54 -30.85
C ALA A 362 18.48 -17.17 -30.49
N VAL A 363 18.44 -18.49 -30.25
CA VAL A 363 17.21 -19.23 -29.96
C VAL A 363 16.91 -19.20 -28.46
N LEU A 364 15.70 -18.76 -28.07
CA LEU A 364 15.25 -18.89 -26.69
C LEU A 364 14.98 -20.38 -26.35
N PRO A 365 15.49 -20.90 -25.22
CA PRO A 365 14.97 -22.14 -24.66
C PRO A 365 13.51 -21.91 -24.22
N THR A 366 12.62 -22.82 -24.62
CA THR A 366 11.22 -22.79 -24.20
C THR A 366 11.05 -23.44 -22.82
N LYS A 367 10.03 -22.96 -22.08
CA LYS A 367 9.55 -23.48 -20.78
C LYS A 367 10.41 -23.12 -19.55
N PHE A 368 10.12 -21.94 -18.98
CA PHE A 368 10.31 -21.68 -17.55
C PHE A 368 9.27 -22.47 -16.71
N PRO A 369 9.52 -22.74 -15.41
CA PRO A 369 8.57 -23.43 -14.54
C PRO A 369 7.34 -22.57 -14.23
N GLU A 370 6.20 -23.23 -14.00
CA GLU A 370 4.97 -22.57 -13.53
C GLU A 370 5.14 -22.13 -12.06
N PRO A 371 4.58 -20.97 -11.66
CA PRO A 371 4.56 -20.57 -10.26
C PRO A 371 3.70 -21.54 -9.43
N PRO A 372 4.08 -21.86 -8.18
CA PRO A 372 3.32 -22.78 -7.35
C PRO A 372 1.90 -22.26 -7.09
N ALA A 373 0.91 -23.14 -7.25
CA ALA A 373 -0.49 -22.82 -7.00
C ALA A 373 -0.71 -22.39 -5.53
N PHE A 374 -1.68 -21.50 -5.31
CA PHE A 374 -2.10 -21.06 -3.97
C PHE A 374 -2.70 -22.23 -3.17
N ILE A 375 -1.84 -22.95 -2.44
CA ILE A 375 -2.25 -23.86 -1.37
C ILE A 375 -2.38 -23.03 -0.10
N ALA A 376 -3.62 -22.79 0.33
CA ALA A 376 -3.89 -22.21 1.64
C ALA A 376 -3.42 -23.20 2.72
N GLN A 377 -2.41 -22.82 3.50
CA GLN A 377 -1.97 -23.62 4.64
C GLN A 377 -3.04 -23.57 5.74
N PRO A 378 -3.55 -24.70 6.25
CA PRO A 378 -4.38 -24.71 7.44
C PRO A 378 -3.55 -24.33 8.67
N LEU A 379 -4.17 -23.66 9.65
CA LEU A 379 -3.53 -23.41 10.95
C LEU A 379 -3.24 -24.74 11.68
N PRO A 380 -2.14 -24.83 12.45
CA PRO A 380 -1.85 -26.02 13.25
C PRO A 380 -2.75 -26.11 14.50
N GLU A 381 -3.65 -27.09 14.55
CA GLU A 381 -4.30 -27.50 15.80
C GLU A 381 -3.29 -28.25 16.69
N ALA A 382 -2.81 -27.60 17.77
CA ALA A 382 -1.78 -28.21 18.62
C ALA A 382 -1.75 -27.76 20.11
N VAL A 383 -2.90 -27.48 20.76
CA VAL A 383 -2.98 -27.46 22.25
C VAL A 383 -4.34 -28.00 22.75
N LEU A 384 -4.49 -29.31 22.90
CA LEU A 384 -5.58 -29.88 23.73
C LEU A 384 -5.28 -31.26 24.35
N ALA A 385 -4.21 -31.32 25.15
CA ALA A 385 -3.98 -32.32 26.19
C ALA A 385 -2.98 -31.68 27.21
N ILE A 386 -2.92 -32.00 28.52
CA ILE A 386 -3.46 -33.11 29.30
C ILE A 386 -3.93 -32.57 30.68
N LEU A 387 -5.09 -32.98 31.18
CA LEU A 387 -5.40 -33.01 32.62
C LEU A 387 -6.31 -34.22 32.95
N PRO A 388 -5.99 -35.04 33.98
CA PRO A 388 -6.82 -36.18 34.35
C PRO A 388 -7.95 -35.78 35.32
N LEU A 389 -9.17 -36.28 35.08
CA LEU A 389 -10.28 -36.19 36.04
C LEU A 389 -10.21 -37.35 37.05
N PRO A 390 -10.40 -37.10 38.36
CA PRO A 390 -10.48 -38.16 39.37
C PRO A 390 -11.85 -38.88 39.33
N VAL A 391 -11.84 -40.18 39.63
CA VAL A 391 -13.05 -41.02 39.67
C VAL A 391 -13.71 -40.97 41.06
N ILE A 392 -14.97 -40.55 41.11
CA ILE A 392 -15.89 -40.73 42.25
C ILE A 392 -17.22 -41.19 41.62
N SER A 393 -17.48 -42.51 41.59
CA SER A 393 -18.19 -43.30 42.62
C SER A 393 -19.72 -43.18 42.54
N THR A 394 -20.37 -44.35 42.44
CA THR A 394 -21.81 -44.53 42.22
C THR A 394 -22.66 -44.35 43.48
N LEU A 395 -23.93 -43.92 43.33
CA LEU A 395 -25.17 -44.57 43.84
C LEU A 395 -26.41 -43.67 43.45
N PRO A 396 -27.70 -44.10 43.62
CA PRO A 396 -28.68 -43.93 42.54
C PRO A 396 -29.96 -43.12 42.88
N ILE A 397 -30.74 -42.85 41.82
CA ILE A 397 -32.23 -42.87 41.70
C ILE A 397 -33.07 -42.38 42.90
N VAL A 398 -33.93 -41.37 42.66
CA VAL A 398 -35.36 -41.42 43.06
C VAL A 398 -36.19 -40.40 42.27
N ILE A 399 -37.32 -40.88 41.72
CA ILE A 399 -38.45 -40.17 41.06
C ILE A 399 -38.06 -39.25 39.88
#